data_AF-A0A962C658-F1
#
_entry.id   AF-A0A962C658-F1
#
_cell.length_a   1.000
_cell.length_b   1.000
_cell.length_c   1.000
_cell.angle_alpha   90.00
_cell.angle_beta   90.00
_cell.angle_gamma   90.00
#
_symmetry.space_group_name_H-M   'P 1'
#
loop_
_entity.id
_entity.type
_entity.pdbx_description
1 polymer ?
#
loop_
_entity_poly.entity_id
_entity_poly.type
_entity_poly.pdbx_seq_one_letter_code
_entity_poly.pdbx_strand_id
1 'polypeptide(L)'
;ANIAGYTVLRLPLELKDLFREWLDLHVPERAEHVMSLIRQMRGGREYDARFGARMRGEGPYADLIRQRFALACRKHGLRRSRELSLETTLFVPPRSDSPQGSLF
;
A
#
# COMPACT_ATOMS: atom_id res chain seq x y z
N ALA A 1 -9.03 17.60 6.18
CA ALA A 1 -9.75 16.42 5.66
C ALA A 1 -9.64 15.27 6.66
N ASN A 2 -10.76 14.66 7.08
CA ASN A 2 -10.75 13.55 8.03
C ASN A 2 -10.70 12.21 7.28
N ILE A 3 -9.52 11.83 6.79
CA ILE A 3 -9.32 10.68 5.89
C ILE A 3 -8.27 9.71 6.42
N ALA A 4 -8.41 8.44 6.05
CA ALA A 4 -7.40 7.42 6.29
C ALA A 4 -7.19 6.51 5.08
N GLY A 5 -5.96 6.01 4.94
CA GLY A 5 -5.58 4.96 4.00
C GLY A 5 -4.63 3.98 4.67
N TYR A 6 -4.52 2.77 4.11
CA TYR A 6 -3.54 1.78 4.55
C TYR A 6 -2.93 1.09 3.33
N THR A 7 -1.75 0.50 3.53
CA THR A 7 -1.13 -0.44 2.60
C THR A 7 -0.66 -1.65 3.38
N VAL A 8 -0.72 -2.83 2.78
CA VAL A 8 -0.03 -4.02 3.30
C VAL A 8 1.48 -3.79 3.17
N LEU A 9 2.27 -4.42 4.07
CA LEU A 9 3.72 -4.41 4.04
C LEU A 9 4.23 -4.82 2.63
N ARG A 10 5.26 -4.11 2.16
CA ARG A 10 5.88 -4.32 0.86
C ARG A 10 7.35 -4.58 1.06
N LEU A 11 7.83 -5.69 0.50
CA LEU A 11 9.23 -6.11 0.57
C LEU A 11 9.83 -6.21 -0.84
N PRO A 12 9.97 -5.10 -1.57
CA PRO A 12 10.55 -5.14 -2.91
C PRO A 12 12.06 -5.38 -2.85
N LEU A 13 12.57 -6.18 -3.79
CA LEU A 13 14.00 -6.43 -4.00
C LEU A 13 14.70 -6.89 -2.69
N GLU A 14 15.79 -6.25 -2.30
CA GLU A 14 16.65 -6.62 -1.16
C GLU A 14 15.95 -6.41 0.19
N LEU A 15 14.86 -5.64 0.24
CA LEU A 15 14.13 -5.39 1.50
C LEU A 15 13.53 -6.67 2.09
N LYS A 16 13.22 -7.69 1.28
CA LYS A 16 12.72 -8.97 1.80
C LYS A 16 13.79 -9.70 2.60
N ASP A 17 15.05 -9.62 2.17
CA ASP A 17 16.18 -10.31 2.78
C ASP A 17 16.57 -9.59 4.06
N LEU A 18 16.70 -8.26 4.01
CA LEU A 18 16.94 -7.42 5.19
C LEU A 18 15.85 -7.59 6.26
N PHE A 19 14.58 -7.65 5.84
CA PHE A 19 13.48 -7.83 6.79
C PHE A 19 13.49 -9.23 7.41
N ARG A 20 13.83 -10.26 6.63
CA ARG A 20 13.96 -11.63 7.14
C ARG A 20 15.11 -11.75 8.13
N GLU A 21 16.29 -11.24 7.80
CA GLU A 21 17.45 -11.22 8.69
C GLU A 21 17.13 -10.48 10.00
N TRP A 22 16.41 -9.37 9.90
CA TRP A 22 15.94 -8.63 11.07
C TRP A 22 15.00 -9.46 11.94
N LEU A 23 14.05 -10.19 11.33
CA LEU A 23 13.16 -11.10 12.06
C LEU A 23 13.92 -12.24 12.74
N ASP A 24 14.89 -12.83 12.05
CA ASP A 24 15.71 -13.93 12.57
C ASP A 24 16.58 -13.47 13.74
N LEU A 25 17.07 -12.23 13.71
CA LEU A 25 17.88 -11.66 14.79
C LEU A 25 17.06 -11.28 16.03
N HIS A 26 15.90 -10.65 15.83
CA HIS A 26 15.16 -10.01 16.93
C HIS A 26 13.95 -10.81 17.43
N VAL A 27 13.31 -11.59 16.56
CA VAL A 27 12.08 -12.35 16.87
C VAL A 27 12.06 -13.74 16.17
N PRO A 28 13.11 -14.56 16.32
CA PRO A 28 13.32 -15.78 15.53
C PRO A 28 12.14 -16.76 15.59
N GLU A 29 11.51 -16.92 16.76
CA GLU A 29 10.36 -17.81 16.95
C GLU A 29 9.15 -17.46 16.08
N ARG A 30 9.06 -16.21 15.61
CA ARG A 30 7.95 -15.69 14.81
C ARG A 30 8.33 -15.45 13.36
N ALA A 31 9.60 -15.53 12.99
CA ALA A 31 10.10 -15.13 11.68
C ALA A 31 9.37 -15.86 10.55
N GLU A 32 9.35 -17.20 10.59
CA GLU A 32 8.65 -18.00 9.58
C GLU A 32 7.14 -17.78 9.56
N HIS A 33 6.53 -17.55 10.72
CA HIS A 33 5.10 -17.24 10.79
C HIS A 33 4.77 -15.91 10.11
N VAL A 34 5.53 -14.85 10.41
CA VAL A 34 5.38 -13.52 9.80
C VAL A 34 5.57 -13.62 8.29
N MET A 35 6.65 -14.27 7.84
CA MET A 35 6.93 -14.45 6.42
C MET A 35 5.85 -15.28 5.71
N SER A 36 5.30 -16.31 6.37
CA SER A 36 4.17 -17.09 5.86
C SER A 36 2.92 -16.23 5.65
N LEU A 37 2.57 -15.35 6.60
CA LEU A 37 1.44 -14.42 6.45
C LEU A 37 1.63 -13.46 5.28
N ILE A 38 2.86 -12.95 5.09
CA ILE A 38 3.19 -12.10 3.95
C ILE A 38 2.98 -12.86 2.64
N ARG A 39 3.49 -14.10 2.55
CA ARG A 39 3.33 -14.96 1.37
C ARG A 39 1.86 -15.27 1.06
N GLN A 40 1.05 -15.57 2.07
CA GLN A 40 -0.39 -15.83 1.91
C GLN A 40 -1.13 -14.61 1.33
N MET A 41 -0.74 -13.40 1.72
CA MET A 41 -1.35 -12.16 1.19
C MET A 41 -0.91 -11.79 -0.23
N ARG A 42 -0.03 -12.59 -0.83
CA ARG A 42 0.69 -12.29 -2.08
C ARG A 42 0.70 -13.47 -3.05
N GLY A 43 -0.20 -14.44 -2.87
CA GLY A 43 -0.30 -15.61 -3.74
C GLY A 43 0.95 -16.50 -3.70
N GLY A 44 1.57 -16.61 -2.52
CA GLY A 44 2.77 -17.41 -2.27
C GLY A 44 4.10 -16.68 -2.43
N ARG A 45 4.10 -15.46 -2.99
CA ARG A 45 5.32 -14.64 -3.18
C ARG A 45 5.58 -13.74 -1.97
N GLU A 46 6.81 -13.29 -1.78
CA GLU A 46 7.09 -12.29 -0.73
C GLU A 46 6.75 -10.86 -1.18
N TYR A 47 6.67 -10.65 -2.50
CA TYR A 47 6.28 -9.37 -3.09
C TYR A 47 5.51 -9.56 -4.41
N ASP A 48 4.59 -8.64 -4.66
CA ASP A 48 3.85 -8.53 -5.92
C ASP A 48 3.81 -7.06 -6.33
N ALA A 49 4.35 -6.76 -7.52
CA ALA A 49 4.46 -5.40 -8.05
C ALA A 49 3.18 -4.93 -8.75
N ARG A 50 2.22 -5.81 -9.06
CA ARG A 50 1.00 -5.47 -9.81
C ARG A 50 0.25 -4.36 -9.09
N PHE A 51 -0.11 -3.31 -9.85
CA PHE A 51 -0.87 -2.19 -9.30
C PHE A 51 -2.20 -2.68 -8.72
N GLY A 52 -2.65 -2.06 -7.62
CA GLY A 52 -3.80 -2.53 -6.85
C GLY A 52 -3.47 -3.70 -5.91
N ALA A 53 -2.91 -4.80 -6.43
CA ALA A 53 -2.53 -5.96 -5.62
C ALA A 53 -1.42 -5.62 -4.61
N ARG A 54 -0.39 -4.86 -5.03
CA ARG A 54 0.72 -4.43 -4.17
C ARG A 54 0.30 -3.68 -2.91
N MET A 55 -0.82 -2.96 -2.96
CA MET A 55 -1.33 -2.14 -1.85
C MET A 55 -2.31 -2.89 -0.96
N ARG A 56 -3.24 -3.66 -1.56
CA ARG A 56 -4.30 -4.35 -0.82
C ARG A 56 -3.92 -5.74 -0.32
N GLY A 57 -3.08 -6.46 -1.06
CA GLY A 57 -2.93 -7.91 -0.90
C GLY A 57 -4.15 -8.68 -1.40
N GLU A 58 -4.08 -10.00 -1.33
CA GLU A 58 -5.15 -10.94 -1.67
C GLU A 58 -5.34 -12.00 -0.57
N GLY A 59 -6.46 -12.70 -0.60
CA GLY A 59 -6.75 -13.79 0.34
C GLY A 59 -7.29 -13.36 1.71
N PRO A 60 -7.58 -14.33 2.59
CA PRO A 60 -8.36 -14.12 3.81
C PRO A 60 -7.71 -13.14 4.81
N TYR A 61 -6.38 -13.15 4.91
CA TYR A 61 -5.67 -12.29 5.84
C TYR A 61 -5.69 -10.81 5.40
N ALA A 62 -5.55 -10.56 4.09
CA ALA A 62 -5.70 -9.23 3.52
C ALA A 62 -7.14 -8.70 3.70
N ASP A 63 -8.14 -9.57 3.54
CA ASP A 63 -9.55 -9.24 3.79
C ASP A 63 -9.81 -8.92 5.26
N LEU A 64 -9.20 -9.65 6.21
CA LEU A 64 -9.30 -9.37 7.64
C LEU A 64 -8.72 -7.98 7.97
N ILE A 65 -7.54 -7.65 7.45
CA ILE A 65 -6.94 -6.31 7.62
C ILE A 65 -7.88 -5.24 7.05
N ARG A 66 -8.43 -5.45 5.85
CA ARG A 66 -9.39 -4.52 5.23
C ARG A 66 -10.61 -4.27 6.11
N GLN A 67 -11.18 -5.34 6.68
CA GLN A 67 -12.35 -5.26 7.55
C GLN A 67 -12.04 -4.50 8.85
N ARG A 68 -10.91 -4.82 9.50
CA ARG A 68 -10.46 -4.13 10.71
C ARG A 68 -10.23 -2.63 10.46
N PHE A 69 -9.57 -2.30 9.37
CA PHE A 69 -9.35 -0.91 8.97
C PHE A 69 -10.68 -0.17 8.71
N ALA A 70 -11.61 -0.79 7.98
CA ALA A 70 -12.92 -0.21 7.70
C ALA A 70 -13.74 0.03 8.97
N LEU A 71 -13.69 -0.91 9.93
CA LEU A 71 -14.34 -0.77 11.22
C LEU A 71 -13.74 0.38 12.04
N ALA A 72 -12.42 0.48 12.10
CA ALA A 72 -11.74 1.58 12.78
C ALA A 72 -12.12 2.94 12.17
N CYS A 73 -12.15 3.04 10.83
CA CYS A 73 -12.56 4.27 10.17
C CYS A 73 -13.98 4.69 10.54
N ARG A 74 -14.95 3.74 10.54
CA ARG A 74 -16.33 4.02 10.96
C ARG A 74 -16.40 4.49 12.41
N LYS A 75 -15.66 3.84 13.32
CA LYS A 75 -15.64 4.18 14.75
C LYS A 75 -15.11 5.60 15.00
N HIS A 76 -14.16 6.06 14.21
CA HIS A 76 -13.49 7.35 14.38
C HIS A 76 -13.98 8.43 13.40
N GLY A 77 -15.07 8.18 12.65
CA GLY A 77 -15.61 9.15 11.69
C GLY A 77 -14.66 9.48 10.53
N LEU A 78 -13.70 8.60 10.23
CA LEU A 78 -12.74 8.78 9.15
C LEU A 78 -13.35 8.33 7.82
N ARG A 79 -13.27 9.20 6.81
CA ARG A 79 -13.61 8.86 5.43
C ARG A 79 -12.48 8.06 4.79
N ARG A 80 -12.80 7.24 3.79
CA ARG A 80 -11.74 6.53 3.06
C ARG A 80 -10.98 7.51 2.18
N SER A 81 -9.67 7.33 2.04
CA SER A 81 -8.84 8.19 1.17
C SER A 81 -9.35 8.32 -0.27
N ARG A 82 -10.03 7.30 -0.80
CA ARG A 82 -10.64 7.31 -2.15
C ARG A 82 -11.86 8.22 -2.28
N GLU A 83 -12.43 8.68 -1.16
CA GLU A 83 -13.57 9.61 -1.10
C GLU A 83 -13.11 11.07 -1.04
N LEU A 84 -11.80 11.32 -1.16
CA LEU A 84 -11.25 12.67 -1.23
C LEU A 84 -11.64 13.30 -2.58
N SER A 85 -12.47 14.34 -2.52
CA SER A 85 -12.63 15.27 -3.64
C SER A 85 -11.35 16.09 -3.74
N LEU A 86 -10.63 15.91 -4.86
CA LEU A 86 -9.47 16.72 -5.16
C LEU A 86 -9.93 18.07 -5.71
N GLU A 87 -9.29 19.14 -5.25
CA GLU A 87 -9.36 20.44 -5.90
C GLU A 87 -8.49 20.34 -7.15
N THR A 88 -9.14 20.33 -8.33
CA THR A 88 -8.45 20.14 -9.62
C THR A 88 -8.47 21.40 -10.48
N THR A 89 -8.99 22.53 -9.99
CA THR A 89 -9.06 23.77 -10.77
C THR A 89 -7.68 24.42 -10.94
N LEU A 90 -6.73 24.12 -10.06
CA LEU A 90 -5.33 24.54 -10.20
C LEU A 90 -4.50 23.61 -11.10
N PHE A 91 -5.04 22.47 -11.55
CA PHE A 91 -4.31 21.53 -12.39
C PHE A 91 -4.22 22.04 -13.82
N VAL A 92 -3.00 22.33 -14.29
CA VAL A 92 -2.72 22.65 -15.68
C VAL A 92 -2.03 21.44 -16.31
N PRO A 93 -2.66 20.77 -17.31
CA PRO A 93 -2.01 19.65 -18.00
C PRO A 93 -0.76 20.13 -18.74
N PRO A 94 0.28 19.29 -18.89
CA PRO A 94 1.46 19.64 -19.65
C PRO A 94 1.07 20.01 -21.09
N ARG A 95 1.52 21.17 -21.56
CA ARG A 95 1.38 21.57 -22.97
C ARG A 95 2.30 20.70 -23.82
N SER A 96 1.88 20.35 -25.03
CA SER A 96 2.76 19.71 -26.02
C SER A 96 3.96 20.61 -26.31
N ASP A 97 5.15 20.01 -26.48
CA ASP A 97 6.36 20.75 -26.85
C ASP A 97 6.11 21.55 -28.13
N SER A 98 6.15 22.87 -27.99
CA SER A 98 6.14 23.80 -29.12
C SER A 98 7.55 24.39 -29.23
N PRO A 99 8.07 24.62 -30.45
CA PRO A 99 9.33 25.34 -30.64
C PRO A 99 9.33 26.76 -30.02
N GLN A 100 8.16 27.30 -29.72
CA GLN A 100 7.95 28.64 -29.15
C GLN A 100 7.89 28.64 -27.61
N GLY A 101 7.93 27.47 -26.96
CA GLY A 101 7.87 27.37 -25.50
C GLY A 101 6.57 27.96 -24.93
N SER A 102 6.68 28.72 -23.84
CA SER A 102 5.55 29.35 -23.14
C SER A 102 5.25 30.79 -23.59
N LEU A 103 5.68 31.20 -24.79
CA LEU A 103 5.36 32.52 -25.32
C LEU A 103 3.96 32.48 -25.95
N PHE A 104 2.98 32.96 -25.16
CA PHE A 104 1.53 33.04 -25.42
C PHE A 104 0.82 31.67 -25.51
#